data_AF-C0RCG3-F1
#
_entry.id   AF-C0RCG3-F1
#
_cell.length_a   1.000
_cell.length_b   1.000
_cell.length_c   1.000
_cell.angle_alpha   90.00
_cell.angle_beta   90.00
_cell.angle_gamma   90.00
#
_symmetry.space_group_name_H-M   'P 1'
#
loop_
_entity.id
_entity.type
_entity.pdbx_description
1 polymer ?
#
loop_
_entity_poly.entity_id
_entity_poly.type
_entity_poly.pdbx_seq_one_letter_code
_entity_poly.pdbx_strand_id
1 'polypeptide(L)'
;MLLNNLRNLIETANADKEKYEKRLEEEPSDQYGIWAFKKLRWHEEPRETVSDNSERSKAYRKLAYGILNDIDTGELKKFSEIIILANEVEGIFNTSSSLGAIVDYVISHLYSKKDNLDKLEISDLENLKDLFEKLLSTKAIVSKMLKQLLLDYQDDKNSIQTDTIKLKLHVEEIIKQIEENQEEAEKLKSDILSIKNF
;
A
#
# COMPACT_ATOMS: atom_id res chain seq x y z
N MET A 1 27.24 -12.07 5.95
CA MET A 1 26.57 -10.80 6.31
C MET A 1 25.31 -10.59 5.47
N LEU A 2 25.44 -10.65 4.14
CA LEU A 2 24.34 -10.47 3.18
C LEU A 2 23.10 -11.37 3.42
N LEU A 3 23.29 -12.69 3.55
CA LEU A 3 22.19 -13.63 3.81
C LEU A 3 21.36 -13.26 5.06
N ASN A 4 22.05 -12.92 6.16
CA ASN A 4 21.38 -12.52 7.39
C ASN A 4 20.68 -11.16 7.24
N ASN A 5 21.29 -10.22 6.51
CA ASN A 5 20.66 -8.92 6.23
C ASN A 5 19.37 -9.09 5.43
N LEU A 6 19.37 -9.94 4.40
CA LEU A 6 18.18 -10.21 3.59
C LEU A 6 17.10 -10.94 4.39
N ARG A 7 17.47 -11.94 5.21
CA ARG A 7 16.53 -12.61 6.13
C ARG A 7 15.89 -11.61 7.09
N ASN A 8 16.69 -10.74 7.71
CA ASN A 8 16.18 -9.71 8.62
C ASN A 8 15.24 -8.72 7.91
N LEU A 9 15.54 -8.35 6.66
CA LEU A 9 14.67 -7.49 5.86
C LEU A 9 13.32 -8.17 5.57
N ILE A 10 13.35 -9.46 5.20
CA ILE A 10 12.14 -10.26 4.95
C ILE A 10 11.31 -10.42 6.23
N GLU A 11 11.94 -10.70 7.37
CA GLU A 11 11.27 -10.77 8.68
C GLU A 11 10.62 -9.43 9.05
N THR A 12 11.34 -8.32 8.85
CA THR A 12 10.82 -6.97 9.12
C THR A 12 9.61 -6.67 8.24
N ALA A 13 9.68 -6.99 6.95
CA ALA A 13 8.57 -6.79 6.03
C ALA A 13 7.38 -7.71 6.34
N ASN A 14 7.61 -8.94 6.82
CA ASN A 14 6.55 -9.83 7.26
C ASN A 14 5.90 -9.35 8.57
N ALA A 15 6.66 -8.82 9.52
CA ALA A 15 6.10 -8.19 10.72
C ALA A 15 5.23 -6.96 10.37
N ASP A 16 5.65 -6.18 9.38
CA ASP A 16 4.83 -5.09 8.83
C ASP A 16 3.52 -5.61 8.20
N LYS A 17 3.59 -6.78 7.54
CA LYS A 17 2.43 -7.49 7.02
C LYS A 17 1.45 -7.95 8.08
N GLU A 18 1.95 -8.60 9.12
CA GLU A 18 1.16 -9.04 10.26
C GLU A 18 0.44 -7.85 10.92
N LYS A 19 1.04 -6.65 10.92
CA LYS A 19 0.40 -5.43 11.44
C LYS A 19 -0.86 -5.05 10.66
N TYR A 20 -0.83 -5.05 9.33
CA TYR A 20 -2.02 -4.70 8.54
C TYR A 20 -3.02 -5.85 8.41
N GLU A 21 -2.60 -7.10 8.58
CA GLU A 21 -3.50 -8.24 8.78
C GLU A 21 -4.28 -8.10 10.08
N LYS A 22 -3.57 -7.84 11.18
CA LYS A 22 -4.18 -7.58 12.49
C LYS A 22 -5.13 -6.38 12.46
N ARG A 23 -4.80 -5.32 11.71
CA ARG A 23 -5.69 -4.15 11.54
C ARG A 23 -7.01 -4.53 10.85
N LEU A 24 -7.01 -5.50 9.93
CA LEU A 24 -8.26 -6.03 9.38
C LEU A 24 -8.99 -6.93 10.39
N GLU A 25 -8.27 -7.78 11.14
CA GLU A 25 -8.86 -8.66 12.15
C GLU A 25 -9.56 -7.89 13.28
N GLU A 26 -8.98 -6.76 13.69
CA GLU A 26 -9.50 -5.86 14.72
C GLU A 26 -10.28 -4.67 14.14
N GLU A 27 -10.73 -4.77 12.87
CA GLU A 27 -11.45 -3.70 12.18
C GLU A 27 -12.78 -3.38 12.90
N PRO A 28 -13.00 -2.13 13.35
CA PRO A 28 -14.27 -1.75 13.96
C PRO A 28 -15.39 -1.71 12.92
N SER A 29 -16.64 -1.71 13.36
CA SER A 29 -17.81 -1.72 12.45
C SER A 29 -17.87 -0.53 11.49
N ASP A 30 -17.22 0.59 11.82
CA ASP A 30 -17.11 1.78 10.98
C ASP A 30 -15.84 1.82 10.12
N GLN A 31 -15.03 0.75 10.15
CA GLN A 31 -13.82 0.57 9.32
C GLN A 31 -12.81 1.72 9.51
N TYR A 32 -12.61 2.12 10.77
CA TYR A 32 -11.79 3.26 11.19
C TYR A 32 -12.30 4.61 10.63
N GLY A 33 -13.59 4.69 10.31
CA GLY A 33 -14.24 5.85 9.72
C GLY A 33 -13.89 6.09 8.25
N ILE A 34 -13.32 5.11 7.55
CA ILE A 34 -13.00 5.21 6.12
C ILE A 34 -14.26 5.03 5.28
N TRP A 35 -15.08 6.08 5.21
CA TRP A 35 -16.30 6.09 4.40
C TRP A 35 -16.07 5.93 2.90
N ALA A 36 -14.85 6.17 2.43
CA ALA A 36 -14.44 5.97 1.04
C ALA A 36 -14.70 4.52 0.57
N PHE A 37 -14.56 3.52 1.44
CA PHE A 37 -14.83 2.12 1.09
C PHE A 37 -16.29 1.87 0.67
N LYS A 38 -17.25 2.66 1.16
CA LYS A 38 -18.67 2.56 0.76
C LYS A 38 -18.93 3.14 -0.62
N LYS A 39 -18.00 3.95 -1.15
CA LYS A 39 -18.10 4.56 -2.49
C LYS A 39 -17.41 3.74 -3.57
N LEU A 40 -16.53 2.80 -3.19
CA LEU A 40 -15.87 1.89 -4.11
C LEU A 40 -16.75 0.65 -4.31
N ARG A 41 -17.24 0.46 -5.53
CA ARG A 41 -18.10 -0.67 -5.89
C ARG A 41 -17.39 -1.56 -6.90
N TRP A 42 -17.43 -2.87 -6.66
CA TRP A 42 -16.95 -3.84 -7.65
C TRP A 42 -17.75 -3.72 -8.94
N HIS A 43 -17.05 -3.76 -10.07
CA HIS A 43 -17.70 -3.76 -11.37
C HIS A 43 -18.42 -5.09 -11.63
N GLU A 44 -17.81 -6.20 -11.23
CA GLU A 44 -18.33 -7.56 -11.39
C GLU A 44 -19.37 -7.92 -10.33
N GLU A 45 -20.34 -8.75 -10.72
CA GLU A 45 -21.36 -9.31 -9.82
C GLU A 45 -20.75 -9.97 -8.58
N PRO A 46 -21.37 -9.82 -7.38
CA PRO A 46 -22.66 -9.18 -7.11
C PRO A 46 -22.60 -7.65 -6.95
N ARG A 47 -21.53 -7.00 -7.40
CA ARG A 47 -21.34 -5.53 -7.37
C ARG A 47 -21.50 -4.93 -5.99
N GLU A 48 -21.06 -5.65 -4.96
CA GLU A 48 -20.95 -5.15 -3.60
C GLU A 48 -19.89 -4.05 -3.53
N THR A 49 -19.85 -3.35 -2.40
CA THR A 49 -18.84 -2.33 -2.12
C THR A 49 -17.62 -2.92 -1.44
N VAL A 50 -16.51 -2.20 -1.47
CA VAL A 50 -15.30 -2.52 -0.70
C VAL A 50 -15.57 -2.51 0.81
N SER A 51 -16.64 -1.83 1.27
CA SER A 51 -17.07 -1.85 2.67
C SER A 51 -17.74 -3.16 3.08
N ASP A 52 -18.29 -3.93 2.12
CA ASP A 52 -19.02 -5.16 2.43
C ASP A 52 -18.12 -6.29 2.94
N ASN A 53 -18.74 -7.32 3.53
CA ASN A 53 -18.04 -8.41 4.22
C ASN A 53 -17.63 -9.58 3.31
N SER A 54 -17.48 -9.35 2.00
CA SER A 54 -16.98 -10.38 1.07
C SER A 54 -15.47 -10.56 1.20
N GLU A 55 -14.95 -11.73 0.85
CA GLU A 55 -13.52 -12.02 0.94
C GLU A 55 -12.69 -11.07 0.06
N ARG A 56 -13.17 -10.72 -1.14
CA ARG A 56 -12.49 -9.74 -2.00
C ARG A 56 -12.49 -8.33 -1.41
N SER A 57 -13.59 -7.91 -0.77
CA SER A 57 -13.69 -6.60 -0.12
C SER A 57 -12.79 -6.53 1.11
N LYS A 58 -12.74 -7.57 1.95
CA LYS A 58 -11.78 -7.67 3.06
C LYS A 58 -10.33 -7.64 2.58
N ALA A 59 -10.01 -8.41 1.53
CA ALA A 59 -8.67 -8.42 0.94
C ALA A 59 -8.27 -7.03 0.44
N TYR A 60 -9.16 -6.32 -0.25
CA TYR A 60 -8.93 -4.93 -0.67
C TYR A 60 -8.63 -4.03 0.53
N ARG A 61 -9.44 -4.07 1.59
CA ARG A 61 -9.22 -3.24 2.79
C ARG A 61 -7.91 -3.58 3.49
N LYS A 62 -7.54 -4.86 3.60
CA LYS A 62 -6.22 -5.30 4.11
C LYS A 62 -5.09 -4.61 3.35
N LEU A 63 -5.14 -4.63 2.02
CA LEU A 63 -4.09 -4.06 1.18
C LEU A 63 -4.04 -2.53 1.29
N ALA A 64 -5.21 -1.88 1.37
CA ALA A 64 -5.29 -0.45 1.65
C ALA A 64 -4.67 -0.11 3.02
N TYR A 65 -4.95 -0.88 4.07
CA TYR A 65 -4.32 -0.74 5.38
C TYR A 65 -2.81 -0.92 5.35
N GLY A 66 -2.31 -1.78 4.45
CA GLY A 66 -0.88 -1.97 4.24
C GLY A 66 -0.17 -0.71 3.75
N ILE A 67 -0.81 0.08 2.88
CA ILE A 67 -0.27 1.37 2.40
C ILE A 67 -0.54 2.51 3.38
N LEU A 68 -1.70 2.51 4.04
CA LEU A 68 -2.08 3.52 5.05
C LEU A 68 -1.52 3.21 6.45
N ASN A 69 -0.47 2.40 6.52
CA ASN A 69 0.13 1.91 7.76
C ASN A 69 0.67 3.05 8.65
N ASP A 70 1.33 4.03 8.03
CA ASP A 70 2.00 5.15 8.71
C ASP A 70 1.04 6.27 9.18
N ILE A 71 -0.22 6.18 8.79
CA ILE A 71 -1.30 7.07 9.23
C ILE A 71 -1.91 6.49 10.51
N ASP A 72 -2.04 7.34 11.53
CA ASP A 72 -2.69 6.95 12.78
C ASP A 72 -4.15 6.56 12.52
N THR A 73 -4.64 5.53 13.20
CA THR A 73 -6.02 5.05 12.99
C THR A 73 -7.07 6.14 13.28
N GLY A 74 -6.79 7.07 14.19
CA GLY A 74 -7.64 8.23 14.47
C GLY A 74 -7.66 9.28 13.35
N GLU A 75 -6.68 9.26 12.44
CA GLU A 75 -6.58 10.18 11.30
C GLU A 75 -7.17 9.60 10.00
N LEU A 76 -7.41 8.29 9.94
CA LEU A 76 -7.94 7.61 8.74
C LEU A 76 -9.32 8.14 8.31
N LYS A 77 -10.17 8.52 9.26
CA LYS A 77 -11.44 9.19 8.97
C LYS A 77 -11.23 10.51 8.23
N LYS A 78 -10.33 11.37 8.74
CA LYS A 78 -10.01 12.66 8.12
C LYS A 78 -9.39 12.48 6.74
N PHE A 79 -8.49 11.50 6.59
CA PHE A 79 -7.94 11.12 5.29
C PHE A 79 -9.06 10.75 4.30
N SER A 80 -9.98 9.88 4.72
CA SER A 80 -11.13 9.49 3.90
C SER A 80 -12.02 10.68 3.52
N GLU A 81 -12.26 11.62 4.43
CA GLU A 81 -13.06 12.82 4.16
C GLU A 81 -12.40 13.71 3.10
N ILE A 82 -11.09 13.92 3.19
CA ILE A 82 -10.32 14.70 2.21
C ILE A 82 -10.41 14.08 0.81
N ILE A 83 -10.19 12.76 0.70
CA ILE A 83 -10.25 12.09 -0.62
C ILE A 83 -11.68 12.12 -1.19
N ILE A 84 -12.71 12.00 -0.34
CA ILE A 84 -14.10 12.17 -0.75
C ILE A 84 -14.37 13.58 -1.27
N LEU A 85 -13.86 14.61 -0.59
CA LEU A 85 -14.00 16.02 -1.01
C LEU A 85 -13.29 16.31 -2.33
N ALA A 86 -12.13 15.69 -2.56
CA ALA A 86 -11.41 15.75 -3.82
C ALA A 86 -12.16 15.07 -4.98
N ASN A 87 -13.14 14.20 -4.66
CA ASN A 87 -13.84 13.33 -5.61
C ASN A 87 -12.89 12.36 -6.35
N GLU A 88 -11.86 11.88 -5.65
CA GLU A 88 -10.80 11.03 -6.22
C GLU A 88 -10.64 9.73 -5.42
N VAL A 89 -11.75 9.19 -4.91
CA VAL A 89 -11.79 7.95 -4.10
C VAL A 89 -11.28 6.76 -4.90
N GLU A 90 -11.74 6.59 -6.14
CA GLU A 90 -11.29 5.48 -6.99
C GLU A 90 -9.80 5.59 -7.32
N GLY A 91 -9.33 6.77 -7.75
CA GLY A 91 -7.94 6.99 -8.11
C GLY A 91 -6.99 6.67 -6.96
N ILE A 92 -7.21 7.23 -5.78
CA ILE A 92 -6.32 7.02 -4.62
C ILE A 92 -6.37 5.58 -4.11
N PHE A 93 -7.56 5.03 -3.88
CA PHE A 93 -7.66 3.73 -3.23
C PHE A 93 -7.33 2.57 -4.18
N ASN A 94 -7.69 2.64 -5.47
CA ASN A 94 -7.40 1.55 -6.41
C ASN A 94 -5.90 1.44 -6.69
N THR A 95 -5.21 2.57 -6.92
CA THR A 95 -3.75 2.58 -7.15
C THR A 95 -3.00 2.16 -5.88
N SER A 96 -3.40 2.68 -4.71
CA SER A 96 -2.83 2.25 -3.42
C SER A 96 -3.04 0.77 -3.15
N SER A 97 -4.26 0.25 -3.31
CA SER A 97 -4.54 -1.18 -3.08
C SER A 97 -3.78 -2.06 -4.08
N SER A 98 -3.58 -1.61 -5.32
CA SER A 98 -2.81 -2.32 -6.32
C SER A 98 -1.33 -2.39 -5.94
N LEU A 99 -0.72 -1.28 -5.53
CA LEU A 99 0.64 -1.26 -4.98
C LEU A 99 0.74 -2.18 -3.74
N GLY A 100 -0.24 -2.11 -2.84
CA GLY A 100 -0.34 -2.98 -1.67
C GLY A 100 -0.33 -4.47 -2.05
N ALA A 101 -1.09 -4.86 -3.08
CA ALA A 101 -1.15 -6.23 -3.58
C ALA A 101 0.22 -6.75 -4.05
N ILE A 102 0.95 -5.92 -4.79
CA ILE A 102 2.29 -6.25 -5.31
C ILE A 102 3.25 -6.52 -4.15
N VAL A 103 3.26 -5.62 -3.16
CA VAL A 103 4.14 -5.73 -1.99
C VAL A 103 3.77 -6.94 -1.11
N ASP A 104 2.48 -7.12 -0.78
CA ASP A 104 1.98 -8.27 0.00
C ASP A 104 2.36 -9.61 -0.65
N TYR A 105 2.24 -9.69 -1.98
CA TYR A 105 2.62 -10.87 -2.75
C TYR A 105 4.12 -11.17 -2.65
N VAL A 106 4.98 -10.17 -2.88
CA VAL A 106 6.45 -10.38 -2.82
C VAL A 106 6.91 -10.75 -1.42
N ILE A 107 6.37 -10.09 -0.38
CA ILE A 107 6.67 -10.43 1.02
C ILE A 107 6.31 -11.90 1.27
N SER A 108 5.09 -12.31 0.91
CA SER A 108 4.64 -13.70 1.10
C SER A 108 5.51 -14.70 0.35
N HIS A 109 5.88 -14.36 -0.89
CA HIS A 109 6.73 -15.19 -1.73
C HIS A 109 8.12 -15.41 -1.10
N LEU A 110 8.78 -14.34 -0.67
CA LEU A 110 10.12 -14.40 -0.09
C LEU A 110 10.13 -15.01 1.31
N TYR A 111 9.13 -14.68 2.14
CA TYR A 111 9.00 -15.21 3.49
C TYR A 111 8.91 -16.75 3.49
N SER A 112 8.14 -17.32 2.55
CA SER A 112 8.01 -18.77 2.38
C SER A 112 9.32 -19.48 1.99
N LYS A 113 10.33 -18.74 1.50
CA LYS A 113 11.60 -19.26 0.97
C LYS A 113 12.83 -18.78 1.74
N LYS A 114 12.67 -17.96 2.77
CA LYS A 114 13.78 -17.29 3.48
C LYS A 114 14.85 -18.26 3.99
N ASP A 115 14.46 -19.50 4.30
CA ASP A 115 15.35 -20.53 4.82
C ASP A 115 16.20 -21.19 3.73
N ASN A 116 15.82 -21.05 2.46
CA ASN A 116 16.54 -21.59 1.29
C ASN A 116 17.44 -20.57 0.57
N LEU A 117 17.49 -19.32 1.04
CA LEU A 117 18.27 -18.25 0.41
C LEU A 117 19.77 -18.57 0.28
N ASP A 118 20.31 -19.48 1.09
CA ASP A 118 21.68 -19.97 1.01
C ASP A 118 22.00 -20.76 -0.28
N LYS A 119 20.97 -21.16 -1.04
CA LYS A 119 21.11 -21.84 -2.34
C LYS A 119 21.42 -20.88 -3.49
N LEU A 120 21.20 -19.58 -3.30
CA LEU A 120 21.46 -18.58 -4.31
C LEU A 120 22.96 -18.26 -4.43
N GLU A 121 23.41 -17.97 -5.64
CA GLU A 121 24.72 -17.37 -5.85
C GLU A 121 24.81 -15.99 -5.19
N ILE A 122 26.02 -15.55 -4.81
CA ILE A 122 26.22 -14.29 -4.10
C ILE A 122 25.66 -13.10 -4.90
N SER A 123 25.87 -13.08 -6.23
CA SER A 123 25.34 -12.02 -7.09
C SER A 123 23.81 -11.99 -7.12
N ASP A 124 23.16 -13.15 -7.08
CA ASP A 124 21.70 -13.24 -7.05
C ASP A 124 21.14 -12.79 -5.69
N LEU A 125 21.85 -13.09 -4.59
CA LEU A 125 21.50 -12.58 -3.26
C LEU A 125 21.62 -11.06 -3.17
N GLU A 126 22.68 -10.47 -3.74
CA GLU A 126 22.88 -9.02 -3.76
C GLU A 126 21.77 -8.36 -4.59
N ASN A 127 21.52 -8.88 -5.79
CA ASN A 127 20.47 -8.38 -6.67
C ASN A 127 19.08 -8.51 -6.01
N LEU A 128 18.75 -9.66 -5.42
CA LEU A 128 17.48 -9.87 -4.73
C LEU A 128 17.28 -8.89 -3.58
N LYS A 129 18.32 -8.67 -2.77
CA LYS A 129 18.28 -7.70 -1.68
C LYS A 129 18.00 -6.30 -2.20
N ASP A 130 18.73 -5.85 -3.21
CA ASP A 130 18.59 -4.50 -3.73
C ASP A 130 17.23 -4.26 -4.41
N LEU A 131 16.71 -5.26 -5.12
CA LEU A 131 15.35 -5.22 -5.69
C LEU A 131 14.29 -5.15 -4.60
N PHE A 132 14.43 -5.95 -3.54
CA PHE A 132 13.46 -5.98 -2.45
C PHE A 132 13.48 -4.69 -1.62
N GLU A 133 14.66 -4.12 -1.35
CA GLU A 133 14.77 -2.80 -0.71
C GLU A 133 14.10 -1.69 -1.53
N LYS A 134 14.29 -1.70 -2.87
CA LYS A 134 13.61 -0.76 -3.76
C LYS A 134 12.09 -0.94 -3.71
N LEU A 135 11.59 -2.17 -3.72
CA LEU A 135 10.16 -2.45 -3.64
C LEU A 135 9.56 -1.94 -2.32
N LEU A 136 10.24 -2.14 -1.20
CA LEU A 136 9.79 -1.60 0.09
C LEU A 136 9.85 -0.07 0.11
N SER A 137 10.79 0.53 -0.63
CA SER A 137 10.91 1.98 -0.75
C SER A 137 9.74 2.61 -1.51
N THR A 138 9.21 1.98 -2.57
CA THR A 138 8.02 2.52 -3.28
C THR A 138 6.81 2.61 -2.35
N LYS A 139 6.58 1.57 -1.54
CA LYS A 139 5.56 1.60 -0.46
C LYS A 139 5.80 2.74 0.52
N ALA A 140 7.04 2.92 1.00
CA ALA A 140 7.37 3.96 1.98
C ALA A 140 7.17 5.37 1.42
N ILE A 141 7.53 5.60 0.15
CA ILE A 141 7.32 6.87 -0.55
C ILE A 141 5.84 7.20 -0.60
N VAL A 142 5.00 6.27 -1.07
CA VAL A 142 3.55 6.48 -1.13
C VAL A 142 2.93 6.70 0.24
N SER A 143 3.31 5.90 1.24
CA SER A 143 2.82 6.05 2.63
C SER A 143 3.12 7.45 3.18
N LYS A 144 4.34 7.96 2.92
CA LYS A 144 4.76 9.30 3.31
C LYS A 144 3.99 10.39 2.57
N MET A 145 3.73 10.22 1.27
CA MET A 145 2.95 11.19 0.48
C MET A 145 1.52 11.31 0.99
N LEU A 146 0.86 10.18 1.25
CA LEU A 146 -0.51 10.16 1.78
C LEU A 146 -0.60 10.78 3.18
N LYS A 147 0.42 10.55 4.03
CA LYS A 147 0.54 11.24 5.31
C LYS A 147 0.79 12.73 5.15
N GLN A 148 1.61 13.13 4.19
CA GLN A 148 1.88 14.54 3.92
C GLN A 148 0.63 15.28 3.43
N LEU A 149 -0.27 14.63 2.68
CA LEU A 149 -1.56 15.20 2.29
C LEU A 149 -2.40 15.64 3.51
N LEU A 150 -2.40 14.86 4.60
CA LEU A 150 -3.10 15.24 5.83
C LEU A 150 -2.57 16.54 6.43
N LEU A 151 -1.24 16.69 6.44
CA LEU A 151 -0.55 17.87 6.96
C LEU A 151 -0.78 19.08 6.06
N ASP A 152 -0.58 18.91 4.75
CA ASP A 152 -0.77 19.96 3.75
C ASP A 152 -2.23 20.47 3.76
N TYR A 153 -3.21 19.58 3.98
CA TYR A 153 -4.62 19.95 4.11
C TYR A 153 -4.91 20.68 5.44
N GLN A 154 -4.28 20.27 6.53
CA GLN A 154 -4.43 20.93 7.83
C GLN A 154 -3.88 22.36 7.84
N ASP A 155 -2.79 22.59 7.13
CA ASP A 155 -2.11 23.89 7.08
C ASP A 155 -2.65 24.81 5.97
N ASP A 156 -3.73 24.40 5.29
CA ASP A 156 -4.30 25.04 4.09
C ASP A 156 -3.23 25.37 3.04
N LYS A 157 -2.22 24.51 2.91
CA LYS A 157 -1.11 24.73 1.99
C LYS A 157 -1.64 24.77 0.57
N ASN A 158 -1.25 25.79 -0.19
CA ASN A 158 -1.78 26.06 -1.53
C ASN A 158 -3.31 26.23 -1.59
N SER A 159 -3.96 26.56 -0.48
CA SER A 159 -5.41 26.71 -0.36
C SER A 159 -6.23 25.43 -0.57
N ILE A 160 -5.64 24.24 -0.37
CA ILE A 160 -6.35 22.98 -0.63
C ILE A 160 -7.43 22.65 0.42
N GLN A 161 -7.45 23.32 1.58
CA GLN A 161 -8.52 23.17 2.56
C GLN A 161 -9.77 23.96 2.14
N THR A 162 -9.55 25.13 1.52
CA THR A 162 -10.60 26.11 1.22
C THR A 162 -11.08 26.07 -0.24
N ASP A 163 -10.28 25.54 -1.16
CA ASP A 163 -10.58 25.45 -2.59
C ASP A 163 -10.56 23.98 -3.06
N THR A 164 -11.75 23.44 -3.34
CA THR A 164 -11.93 22.04 -3.77
C THR A 164 -11.31 21.75 -5.14
N ILE A 165 -11.18 22.75 -6.02
CA ILE A 165 -10.54 22.57 -7.33
C ILE A 165 -9.04 22.39 -7.13
N LYS A 166 -8.43 23.19 -6.27
CA LYS A 166 -7.00 23.02 -5.93
C LYS A 166 -6.74 21.72 -5.19
N LEU A 167 -7.64 21.31 -4.30
CA LEU A 167 -7.56 20.00 -3.65
C LEU A 167 -7.57 18.88 -4.67
N LYS A 168 -8.50 18.89 -5.63
CA LYS A 168 -8.60 17.88 -6.68
C LYS A 168 -7.31 17.79 -7.49
N LEU A 169 -6.80 18.93 -7.99
CA LEU A 169 -5.55 18.98 -8.74
C LEU A 169 -4.35 18.45 -7.92
N HIS A 170 -4.31 18.76 -6.62
CA HIS A 170 -3.26 18.26 -5.75
C HIS A 170 -3.35 16.74 -5.54
N VAL A 171 -4.56 16.20 -5.36
CA VAL A 171 -4.79 14.76 -5.22
C VAL A 171 -4.53 14.02 -6.53
N GLU A 172 -4.87 14.59 -7.69
CA GLU A 172 -4.56 14.03 -9.02
C GLU A 172 -3.04 13.89 -9.23
N GLU A 173 -2.24 14.88 -8.82
CA GLU A 173 -0.77 14.76 -8.87
C GLU A 173 -0.26 13.65 -7.94
N ILE A 174 -0.85 13.50 -6.74
CA ILE A 174 -0.52 12.39 -5.84
C ILE A 174 -0.85 11.05 -6.51
N ILE A 175 -2.02 10.90 -7.14
CA ILE A 175 -2.42 9.68 -7.86
C ILE A 175 -1.37 9.31 -8.91
N LYS A 176 -0.96 10.28 -9.74
CA LYS A 176 0.06 10.05 -10.77
C LYS A 176 1.38 9.53 -10.18
N GLN A 177 1.81 10.09 -9.06
CA GLN A 177 3.03 9.63 -8.37
C GLN A 177 2.85 8.21 -7.79
N ILE A 178 1.65 7.84 -7.33
CA ILE A 178 1.36 6.47 -6.89
C ILE A 178 1.39 5.52 -8.08
N GLU A 179 0.83 5.89 -9.23
CA GLU A 179 0.86 5.11 -10.46
C GLU A 179 2.31 4.84 -10.93
N GLU A 180 3.17 5.86 -10.93
CA GLU A 180 4.61 5.71 -11.25
C GLU A 180 5.30 4.70 -10.31
N ASN A 181 5.01 4.78 -9.00
CA ASN A 181 5.53 3.83 -8.01
C ASN A 181 4.94 2.42 -8.15
N GLN A 182 3.68 2.30 -8.59
CA GLN A 182 3.02 1.03 -8.85
C GLN A 182 3.65 0.33 -10.07
N GLU A 183 3.90 1.06 -11.15
CA GLU A 183 4.58 0.54 -12.34
C GLU A 183 6.00 0.07 -12.02
N GLU A 184 6.75 0.85 -11.24
CA GLU A 184 8.07 0.45 -10.75
C GLU A 184 7.97 -0.82 -9.88
N ALA A 185 7.02 -0.88 -8.95
CA ALA A 185 6.82 -2.04 -8.09
C ALA A 185 6.47 -3.31 -8.87
N GLU A 186 5.69 -3.20 -9.95
CA GLU A 186 5.32 -4.34 -10.81
C GLU A 186 6.55 -4.90 -11.55
N LYS A 187 7.44 -4.01 -12.03
CA LYS A 187 8.72 -4.39 -12.62
C LYS A 187 9.61 -5.07 -11.58
N LEU A 188 9.75 -4.48 -10.39
CA LEU A 188 10.56 -5.05 -9.29
C LEU A 188 10.05 -6.42 -8.86
N LYS A 189 8.72 -6.61 -8.76
CA LYS A 189 8.12 -7.93 -8.52
C LYS A 189 8.54 -8.93 -9.59
N SER A 190 8.44 -8.55 -10.87
CA SER A 190 8.81 -9.43 -11.98
C SER A 190 10.28 -9.81 -11.94
N ASP A 191 11.17 -8.85 -11.68
CA ASP A 191 12.61 -9.06 -11.55
C ASP A 191 12.93 -10.00 -10.37
N ILE A 192 12.29 -9.81 -9.21
CA ILE A 192 12.44 -10.69 -8.04
C ILE A 192 11.99 -12.12 -8.35
N LEU A 193 10.83 -12.29 -9.00
CA LEU A 193 10.31 -13.62 -9.34
C LEU A 193 11.11 -14.33 -10.43
N SER A 194 11.92 -13.59 -11.19
CA SER A 194 12.81 -14.14 -12.21
C SER A 194 14.06 -14.80 -11.61
N ILE A 195 14.42 -14.46 -10.37
CA ILE A 195 15.50 -15.11 -9.62
C ILE A 195 14.99 -16.49 -9.19
N LYS A 196 15.48 -17.53 -9.88
CA LYS A 196 15.05 -18.92 -9.68
C LYS A 196 15.86 -19.60 -8.58
N ASN A 197 15.40 -20.79 -8.20
CA ASN A 197 16.18 -21.80 -7.46
C ASN A 197 16.43 -21.53 -5.96
N PHE A 198 15.44 -20.97 -5.26
CA PHE A 198 15.39 -20.97 -3.79
C PHE A 198 13.95 -21.15 -3.28
#